data_AF-A0A6V8K7R7-F1
#
_entry.id   AF-A0A6V8K7R7-F1
#
_cell.length_a   1.000
_cell.length_b   1.000
_cell.length_c   1.000
_cell.angle_alpha   90.00
_cell.angle_beta   90.00
_cell.angle_gamma   90.00
#
_symmetry.space_group_name_H-M   'P 1'
#
loop_
_entity.id
_entity.type
_entity.pdbx_description
1 polymer ?
#
loop_
_entity_poly.entity_id
_entity_poly.type
_entity_poly.pdbx_seq_one_letter_code
_entity_poly.pdbx_strand_id
1 'polypeptide(L)'
;MRTEGWPAAVHAVRTLLRPGPVRPAADFPTDLDPHARIRRVRVGRRVFVAKSCRTPAAREERRRALHARRRAGAIRVPGLGPLVVVVPQVVTLAGSTAALITPDLGEPLSKRSDAARLVPVNALRATLAALLAAGVEAPGLVPRNSFLIGPALHVIDWEDATFDPVAGPDPVTTAKWDVGWSDVYRTDPGLRYSLAGAATDAVALDGFETTLGHLLEQPTSAPRLRALGVHLTLASELNTPARTRVTPAVLGHLADEVLAPAHSVFHTALTAAVRLRSGEPAYAALVDRLWGRVGSAVESVRRGGSAERDWLRALVFAADAVQPDADRRAPAGLDATARQYARLGTRIGWAAGRRRAELAERLTVATWQLVAAAFDLRRLQLILRGSLAQGMLTRRSDVDFELSSPEHPDGHRAAEQLVIDILAALGCPAEGSASRPVEVDLRAGPVHRDLHEWMELRRAGSRRHDPGWLGPVLGQVPNGFDLGSRSTYERAGRTLTGKGLWFEARAVLARLTFPTGDVPPVRLPDQVAALSTVVGRRDAERVAALVRTAFDLRERTHVGAGELAALAGRIDAVRQRFGLPGTRP
;
A
#
# COMPACT_ATOMS: atom_id res chain seq x y z
N MET A 1 14.14 -39.74 16.61
CA MET A 1 13.60 -40.26 15.34
C MET A 1 14.70 -41.00 14.60
N ARG A 2 14.46 -42.26 14.21
CA ARG A 2 15.43 -43.09 13.46
C ARG A 2 15.62 -42.55 12.04
N THR A 3 16.86 -42.57 11.53
CA THR A 3 17.34 -41.99 10.25
C THR A 3 16.98 -42.80 9.00
N GLU A 4 16.26 -43.91 9.13
CA GLU A 4 15.85 -44.77 8.02
C GLU A 4 15.01 -44.00 6.98
N GLY A 5 15.29 -44.20 5.69
CA GLY A 5 14.58 -43.51 4.59
C GLY A 5 15.00 -42.06 4.33
N TRP A 6 15.90 -41.49 5.15
CA TRP A 6 16.36 -40.12 4.99
C TRP A 6 17.14 -39.86 3.68
N PRO A 7 18.10 -40.72 3.26
CA PRO A 7 18.79 -40.53 1.98
C PRO A 7 17.82 -40.53 0.78
N ALA A 8 16.77 -41.36 0.84
CA ALA A 8 15.73 -41.41 -0.19
C ALA A 8 14.83 -40.16 -0.18
N ALA A 9 14.52 -39.58 1.00
CA ALA A 9 13.84 -38.29 1.12
C ALA A 9 14.66 -37.12 0.56
N VAL A 10 15.95 -37.07 0.86
CA VAL A 10 16.88 -36.07 0.31
C VAL A 10 16.94 -36.17 -1.23
N HIS A 11 17.02 -37.39 -1.75
CA HIS A 11 17.02 -37.63 -3.19
C HIS A 11 15.69 -37.21 -3.84
N ALA A 12 14.55 -37.61 -3.26
CA ALA A 12 13.23 -37.24 -3.76
C ALA A 12 13.01 -35.73 -3.77
N VAL A 13 13.40 -35.01 -2.70
CA VAL A 13 13.30 -33.55 -2.62
C VAL A 13 14.19 -32.86 -3.66
N ARG A 14 15.43 -33.33 -3.85
CA ARG A 14 16.32 -32.80 -4.90
C ARG A 14 15.78 -33.00 -6.31
N THR A 15 15.02 -34.07 -6.54
CA THR A 15 14.40 -34.36 -7.84
C THR A 15 13.12 -33.55 -8.05
N LEU A 16 12.27 -33.42 -7.02
CA LEU A 16 10.99 -32.71 -7.08
C LEU A 16 11.14 -31.18 -7.12
N LEU A 17 12.24 -30.65 -6.58
CA LEU A 17 12.53 -29.21 -6.53
C LEU A 17 13.60 -28.76 -7.54
N ARG A 18 13.83 -29.54 -8.62
CA ARG A 18 14.70 -29.09 -9.74
C ARG A 18 14.07 -27.87 -10.44
N PRO A 19 14.89 -26.94 -10.98
CA PRO A 19 14.37 -25.85 -11.80
C PRO A 19 13.74 -26.43 -13.09
N GLY A 20 12.45 -26.20 -13.27
CA GLY A 20 11.66 -26.63 -14.44
C GLY A 20 10.21 -26.15 -14.29
N PRO A 21 9.37 -26.20 -15.35
CA PRO A 21 7.96 -25.85 -15.24
C PRO A 21 7.28 -26.84 -14.30
N VAL A 22 7.03 -26.38 -13.07
CA VAL A 22 6.47 -27.19 -11.99
C VAL A 22 5.03 -27.55 -12.32
N ARG A 23 4.73 -28.85 -12.44
CA ARG A 23 3.36 -29.33 -12.22
C ARG A 23 3.08 -29.31 -10.71
N PRO A 24 1.94 -28.76 -10.26
CA PRO A 24 1.57 -28.82 -8.85
C PRO A 24 1.39 -30.29 -8.45
N ALA A 25 2.25 -30.77 -7.56
CA ALA A 25 2.01 -32.03 -6.89
C ALA A 25 0.98 -31.77 -5.79
N ALA A 26 -0.18 -32.42 -5.94
CA ALA A 26 -1.25 -32.41 -4.97
C ALA A 26 -0.78 -32.94 -3.61
N ASP A 27 -1.47 -32.48 -2.55
CA ASP A 27 -1.47 -33.03 -1.19
C ASP A 27 -0.67 -32.27 -0.11
N PHE A 28 -0.70 -30.94 -0.07
CA PHE A 28 -1.01 -30.24 1.20
C PHE A 28 -1.89 -29.02 0.87
N PRO A 29 -3.12 -28.94 1.41
CA PRO A 29 -3.89 -27.72 1.38
C PRO A 29 -3.57 -26.96 2.66
N THR A 30 -2.38 -26.36 2.81
CA THR A 30 -2.43 -25.06 3.47
C THR A 30 -2.98 -24.16 2.39
N ASP A 31 -4.26 -23.81 2.50
CA ASP A 31 -4.93 -22.95 1.52
C ASP A 31 -4.26 -21.56 1.39
N LEU A 32 -3.15 -21.35 2.08
CA LEU A 32 -2.45 -20.11 2.36
C LEU A 32 -0.92 -20.22 2.13
N ASP A 33 -0.44 -21.09 1.22
CA ASP A 33 0.93 -20.94 0.67
C ASP A 33 0.82 -20.46 -0.78
N PRO A 34 0.66 -19.14 -1.00
CA PRO A 34 0.43 -18.58 -2.32
C PRO A 34 1.62 -18.78 -3.26
N HIS A 35 2.81 -19.02 -2.71
CA HIS A 35 4.07 -19.18 -3.45
C HIS A 35 4.49 -20.64 -3.67
N ALA A 36 3.69 -21.61 -3.21
CA ALA A 36 3.95 -23.05 -3.30
C ALA A 36 5.37 -23.45 -2.83
N ARG A 37 5.85 -22.81 -1.75
CA ARG A 37 7.16 -23.06 -1.12
C ARG A 37 7.17 -24.35 -0.31
N ILE A 38 6.02 -24.83 0.11
CA ILE A 38 5.84 -26.01 0.97
C ILE A 38 5.30 -27.17 0.12
N ARG A 39 5.91 -28.34 0.26
CA ARG A 39 5.49 -29.57 -0.44
C ARG A 39 5.49 -30.78 0.47
N ARG A 40 4.49 -31.67 0.29
CA ARG A 40 4.58 -33.03 0.80
C ARG A 40 5.39 -33.91 -0.15
N VAL A 41 6.26 -34.72 0.42
CA VAL A 41 7.06 -35.72 -0.29
C VAL A 41 6.84 -37.07 0.36
N ARG A 42 6.24 -38.00 -0.40
CA ARG A 42 6.06 -39.38 0.04
C ARG A 42 7.26 -40.23 -0.40
N VAL A 43 7.90 -40.91 0.56
CA VAL A 43 9.01 -41.84 0.32
C VAL A 43 8.68 -43.17 1.00
N GLY A 44 8.32 -44.17 0.18
CA GLY A 44 7.74 -45.42 0.67
C GLY A 44 6.45 -45.15 1.44
N ARG A 45 6.36 -45.62 2.69
CA ARG A 45 5.21 -45.38 3.60
C ARG A 45 5.33 -44.10 4.42
N ARG A 46 6.43 -43.36 4.33
CA ARG A 46 6.67 -42.14 5.11
C ARG A 46 6.36 -40.90 4.30
N VAL A 47 5.89 -39.85 4.97
CA VAL A 47 5.58 -38.56 4.37
C VAL A 47 6.40 -37.49 5.08
N PHE A 48 6.99 -36.61 4.28
CA PHE A 48 7.81 -35.50 4.71
C PHE A 48 7.23 -34.19 4.19
N VAL A 49 7.52 -33.09 4.88
CA VAL A 49 7.20 -31.74 4.44
C VAL A 49 8.52 -31.03 4.12
N ALA A 50 8.58 -30.37 2.96
CA ALA A 50 9.74 -29.63 2.50
C ALA A 50 9.37 -28.15 2.26
N LYS A 51 10.00 -27.21 2.98
CA LYS A 51 9.91 -25.74 2.80
C LYS A 51 11.14 -25.26 2.02
N SER A 52 10.95 -24.64 0.85
CA SER A 52 12.04 -24.04 0.06
C SER A 52 12.37 -22.63 0.56
N CYS A 53 13.67 -22.32 0.70
CA CYS A 53 14.14 -21.00 1.13
C CYS A 53 15.61 -20.78 0.72
N ARG A 54 16.16 -19.58 0.99
CA ARG A 54 17.58 -19.29 0.75
C ARG A 54 18.46 -20.11 1.70
N THR A 55 19.59 -20.62 1.21
CA THR A 55 20.51 -21.47 1.99
C THR A 55 20.95 -20.85 3.33
N PRO A 56 21.30 -19.55 3.43
CA PRO A 56 21.64 -18.94 4.72
C PRO A 56 20.47 -18.98 5.72
N ALA A 57 19.24 -18.66 5.27
CA ALA A 57 18.05 -18.69 6.11
C ALA A 57 17.75 -20.12 6.61
N ALA A 58 17.86 -21.13 5.74
CA ALA A 58 17.67 -22.53 6.12
C ALA A 58 18.65 -22.99 7.21
N ARG A 59 19.93 -22.63 7.07
CA ARG A 59 20.97 -22.98 8.04
C ARG A 59 20.72 -22.29 9.38
N GLU A 60 20.30 -21.04 9.33
CA GLU A 60 19.99 -20.24 10.51
C GLU A 60 18.76 -20.79 11.27
N GLU A 61 17.67 -21.10 10.57
CA GLU A 61 16.48 -21.72 11.17
C GLU A 61 16.83 -23.04 11.86
N ARG A 62 17.61 -23.92 11.19
CA ARG A 62 18.09 -25.17 11.81
C ARG A 62 18.95 -24.92 13.05
N ARG A 63 19.83 -23.91 13.02
CA ARG A 63 20.68 -23.54 14.15
C ARG A 63 19.83 -23.11 15.36
N ARG A 64 18.84 -22.25 15.13
CA ARG A 64 17.88 -21.78 16.14
C ARG A 64 17.07 -22.96 16.70
N ALA A 65 16.50 -23.81 15.84
CA ALA A 65 15.77 -25.00 16.29
C ALA A 65 16.63 -25.96 17.13
N LEU A 66 17.90 -26.19 16.76
CA LEU A 66 18.82 -26.99 17.57
C LEU A 66 19.08 -26.38 18.95
N HIS A 67 19.22 -25.06 19.01
CA HIS A 67 19.45 -24.34 20.25
C HIS A 67 18.21 -24.36 21.15
N ALA A 68 17.03 -24.07 20.58
CA ALA A 68 15.75 -24.20 21.25
C ALA A 68 15.53 -25.61 21.81
N ARG A 69 15.83 -26.66 21.03
CA ARG A 69 15.70 -28.05 21.49
C ARG A 69 16.56 -28.35 22.72
N ARG A 70 17.77 -27.80 22.80
CA ARG A 70 18.66 -27.99 23.96
C ARG A 70 18.10 -27.35 25.23
N ARG A 71 17.50 -26.15 25.10
CA ARG A 71 16.95 -25.40 26.24
C ARG A 71 15.56 -25.87 26.66
N ALA A 72 14.70 -26.14 25.68
CA ALA A 72 13.30 -26.51 25.88
C ALA A 72 13.09 -28.02 26.08
N GLY A 73 14.11 -28.86 25.89
CA GLY A 73 13.97 -30.32 25.84
C GLY A 73 13.49 -30.99 27.13
N ALA A 74 13.58 -30.29 28.26
CA ALA A 74 13.07 -30.75 29.56
C ALA A 74 11.67 -30.19 29.89
N ILE A 75 11.15 -29.26 29.10
CA ILE A 75 9.86 -28.61 29.38
C ILE A 75 8.74 -29.64 29.22
N ARG A 76 7.99 -29.83 30.31
CA ARG A 76 6.74 -30.59 30.33
C ARG A 76 5.66 -29.70 30.89
N VAL A 77 4.54 -29.65 30.19
CA VAL A 77 3.44 -28.76 30.50
C VAL A 77 2.30 -29.59 31.09
N PRO A 78 1.75 -29.19 32.25
CA PRO A 78 0.57 -29.85 32.81
C PRO A 78 -0.56 -29.89 31.79
N GLY A 79 -1.10 -31.09 31.52
CA GLY A 79 -2.17 -31.32 30.55
C GLY A 79 -1.75 -31.45 29.08
N LEU A 80 -0.53 -31.05 28.70
CA LEU A 80 -0.03 -31.06 27.31
C LEU A 80 1.26 -31.87 27.10
N GLY A 81 1.76 -32.50 28.18
CA GLY A 81 2.96 -33.34 28.18
C GLY A 81 4.22 -32.63 27.68
N PRO A 82 5.16 -33.32 27.01
CA PRO A 82 6.43 -32.73 26.63
C PRO A 82 6.30 -31.74 25.46
N LEU A 83 7.07 -30.65 25.52
CA LEU A 83 7.28 -29.76 24.38
C LEU A 83 8.37 -30.32 23.46
N VAL A 84 8.04 -30.55 22.20
CA VAL A 84 8.95 -31.16 21.21
C VAL A 84 9.34 -30.14 20.14
N VAL A 85 10.58 -29.69 20.21
CA VAL A 85 11.19 -28.85 19.18
C VAL A 85 11.56 -29.69 17.96
N VAL A 86 10.90 -29.44 16.83
CA VAL A 86 11.16 -30.14 15.58
C VAL A 86 12.30 -29.45 14.85
N VAL A 87 13.44 -30.13 14.76
CA VAL A 87 14.62 -29.61 14.07
C VAL A 87 14.58 -30.05 12.61
N PRO A 88 14.45 -29.11 11.65
CA PRO A 88 14.47 -29.46 10.24
C PRO A 88 15.86 -29.90 9.82
N GLN A 89 15.90 -30.74 8.80
CA GLN A 89 17.12 -31.06 8.09
C GLN A 89 17.27 -30.14 6.90
N VAL A 90 18.48 -29.67 6.65
CA VAL A 90 18.78 -28.75 5.54
C VAL A 90 19.33 -29.55 4.37
N VAL A 91 18.68 -29.43 3.22
CA VAL A 91 19.15 -29.99 1.95
C VAL A 91 19.47 -28.85 1.00
N THR A 92 20.74 -28.66 0.70
CA THR A 92 21.16 -27.70 -0.32
C THR A 92 20.63 -28.12 -1.70
N LEU A 93 20.04 -27.15 -2.41
CA LEU A 93 19.57 -27.24 -3.78
C LEU A 93 20.47 -26.36 -4.70
N ALA A 94 20.19 -26.33 -5.99
CA ALA A 94 20.89 -25.46 -6.93
C ALA A 94 20.59 -23.96 -6.66
N GLY A 95 21.51 -23.07 -7.04
CA GLY A 95 21.26 -21.61 -7.05
C GLY A 95 20.95 -20.98 -5.68
N SER A 96 21.87 -21.11 -4.71
CA SER A 96 21.76 -20.51 -3.36
C SER A 96 20.47 -20.82 -2.59
N THR A 97 19.77 -21.89 -2.98
CA THR A 97 18.50 -22.33 -2.40
C THR A 97 18.70 -23.60 -1.59
N ALA A 98 17.90 -23.81 -0.56
CA ALA A 98 17.84 -25.02 0.24
C ALA A 98 16.40 -25.43 0.51
N ALA A 99 16.19 -26.69 0.84
CA ALA A 99 14.95 -27.22 1.39
C ALA A 99 15.14 -27.58 2.87
N LEU A 100 14.23 -27.10 3.71
CA LEU A 100 14.05 -27.53 5.08
C LEU A 100 13.07 -28.68 5.10
N ILE A 101 13.52 -29.85 5.54
CA ILE A 101 12.71 -31.07 5.52
C ILE A 101 12.39 -31.49 6.96
N THR A 102 11.11 -31.68 7.25
CA THR A 102 10.58 -32.23 8.50
C THR A 102 9.73 -33.47 8.22
N PRO A 103 9.50 -34.35 9.21
CA PRO A 103 8.41 -35.31 9.13
C PRO A 103 7.08 -34.59 8.94
N ASP A 104 6.13 -35.24 8.25
CA ASP A 104 4.74 -34.80 8.27
C ASP A 104 4.13 -35.06 9.65
N LEU A 105 3.69 -33.98 10.31
CA LEU A 105 3.12 -34.00 11.65
C LEU A 105 1.58 -34.07 11.61
N GLY A 106 0.98 -34.15 10.41
CA GLY A 106 -0.46 -34.16 10.22
C GLY A 106 -1.03 -32.74 10.16
N GLU A 107 -2.15 -32.54 10.84
CA GLU A 107 -2.90 -31.28 10.81
C GLU A 107 -2.44 -30.32 11.93
N PRO A 108 -2.10 -29.04 11.61
CA PRO A 108 -1.73 -28.06 12.62
C PRO A 108 -2.93 -27.65 13.48
N LEU A 109 -2.66 -27.11 14.68
CA LEU A 109 -3.72 -26.70 15.62
C LEU A 109 -4.64 -25.62 15.05
N SER A 110 -4.18 -24.77 14.12
CA SER A 110 -5.02 -23.76 13.48
C SER A 110 -6.19 -24.32 12.66
N LYS A 111 -6.14 -25.60 12.24
CA LYS A 111 -7.21 -26.24 11.47
C LYS A 111 -8.11 -27.17 12.28
N ARG A 112 -7.73 -27.44 13.53
CA ARG A 112 -8.48 -28.33 14.40
C ARG A 112 -9.59 -27.57 15.10
N SER A 113 -10.83 -27.97 14.87
CA SER A 113 -12.00 -27.39 15.56
C SER A 113 -11.98 -27.59 17.08
N ASP A 114 -11.24 -28.59 17.58
CA ASP A 114 -11.10 -28.88 19.00
C ASP A 114 -9.81 -28.33 19.65
N ALA A 115 -9.00 -27.55 18.92
CA ALA A 115 -7.71 -27.04 19.40
C ALA A 115 -7.80 -26.25 20.72
N ALA A 116 -8.83 -25.42 20.88
CA ALA A 116 -9.04 -24.63 22.10
C ALA A 116 -9.24 -25.49 23.36
N ARG A 117 -9.88 -26.66 23.20
CA ARG A 117 -10.06 -27.64 24.26
C ARG A 117 -8.77 -28.41 24.52
N LEU A 118 -8.06 -28.77 23.45
CA LEU A 118 -6.82 -29.54 23.53
C LEU A 118 -5.68 -28.76 24.17
N VAL A 119 -5.59 -27.46 23.91
CA VAL A 119 -4.61 -26.54 24.49
C VAL A 119 -5.35 -25.45 25.24
N PRO A 120 -5.71 -25.66 26.53
CA PRO A 120 -6.31 -24.59 27.33
C PRO A 120 -5.37 -23.40 27.48
N VAL A 121 -5.92 -22.18 27.53
CA VAL A 121 -5.14 -20.93 27.64
C VAL A 121 -4.14 -20.97 28.81
N ASN A 122 -4.51 -21.56 29.95
CA ASN A 122 -3.62 -21.70 31.10
C ASN A 122 -2.41 -22.62 30.80
N ALA A 123 -2.62 -23.70 30.06
CA ALA A 123 -1.54 -24.61 29.67
C ALA A 123 -0.62 -23.93 28.63
N LEU A 124 -1.19 -23.17 27.69
CA LEU A 124 -0.43 -22.34 26.77
C LEU A 124 0.44 -21.30 27.51
N ARG A 125 -0.16 -20.56 28.45
CA ARG A 125 0.55 -19.57 29.27
C ARG A 125 1.70 -20.23 30.04
N ALA A 126 1.46 -21.38 30.67
CA ALA A 126 2.51 -22.13 31.36
C ALA A 126 3.62 -22.59 30.41
N THR A 127 3.27 -22.99 29.17
CA THR A 127 4.25 -23.35 28.13
C THR A 127 5.15 -22.16 27.77
N LEU A 128 4.54 -21.01 27.50
CA LEU A 128 5.26 -19.79 27.12
C LEU A 128 6.15 -19.29 28.27
N ALA A 129 5.64 -19.28 29.50
CA ALA A 129 6.42 -18.92 30.68
C ALA A 129 7.61 -19.88 30.89
N ALA A 130 7.42 -21.18 30.70
CA ALA A 130 8.50 -22.16 30.81
C ALA A 130 9.57 -21.98 29.72
N LEU A 131 9.17 -21.62 28.49
CA LEU A 131 10.11 -21.29 27.42
C LEU A 131 10.94 -20.05 27.76
N LEU A 132 10.29 -18.99 28.22
CA LEU A 132 10.95 -17.76 28.63
C LEU A 132 11.92 -18.00 29.81
N ALA A 133 11.51 -18.80 30.80
CA ALA A 133 12.37 -19.21 31.91
C ALA A 133 13.57 -20.05 31.46
N ALA A 134 13.44 -20.81 30.36
CA ALA A 134 14.55 -21.50 29.71
C ALA A 134 15.40 -20.56 28.81
N GLY A 135 15.11 -19.26 28.80
CA GLY A 135 15.77 -18.27 27.96
C GLY A 135 15.46 -18.45 26.48
N VAL A 136 14.25 -18.91 26.13
CA VAL A 136 13.78 -19.08 24.76
C VAL A 136 12.54 -18.22 24.55
N GLU A 137 12.66 -17.25 23.66
CA GLU A 137 11.51 -16.52 23.15
C GLU A 137 11.19 -17.04 21.75
N ALA A 138 9.96 -17.53 21.59
CA ALA A 138 9.53 -18.28 20.40
C ALA A 138 8.32 -17.60 19.74
N PRO A 139 8.52 -16.55 18.91
CA PRO A 139 7.43 -15.90 18.19
C PRO A 139 6.62 -16.87 17.32
N GLY A 140 7.28 -17.91 16.81
CA GLY A 140 6.66 -19.00 16.04
C GLY A 140 5.77 -19.95 16.84
N LEU A 141 5.63 -19.83 18.17
CA LEU A 141 4.69 -20.65 18.96
C LEU A 141 3.23 -20.19 18.79
N VAL A 142 2.73 -20.36 17.58
CA VAL A 142 1.37 -20.04 17.14
C VAL A 142 0.69 -21.31 16.59
N PRO A 143 -0.66 -21.37 16.53
CA PRO A 143 -1.38 -22.59 16.15
C PRO A 143 -1.04 -23.17 14.78
N ARG A 144 -0.68 -22.33 13.80
CA ARG A 144 -0.28 -22.79 12.45
C ARG A 144 1.05 -23.56 12.43
N ASN A 145 1.91 -23.32 13.42
CA ASN A 145 3.24 -23.93 13.55
C ASN A 145 3.30 -24.98 14.69
N SER A 146 2.14 -25.29 15.28
CA SER A 146 2.01 -26.14 16.46
C SER A 146 1.13 -27.35 16.15
N PHE A 147 1.56 -28.52 16.59
CA PHE A 147 0.92 -29.81 16.30
C PHE A 147 0.82 -30.62 17.60
N LEU A 148 -0.32 -31.27 17.82
CA LEU A 148 -0.50 -32.16 18.95
C LEU A 148 -0.43 -33.62 18.49
N ILE A 149 0.60 -34.35 18.92
CA ILE A 149 0.81 -35.77 18.60
C ILE A 149 0.80 -36.57 19.90
N GLY A 150 -0.30 -37.30 20.13
CA GLY A 150 -0.56 -37.89 21.44
C GLY A 150 -0.62 -36.78 22.50
N PRO A 151 0.08 -36.91 23.65
CA PRO A 151 0.12 -35.88 24.67
C PRO A 151 1.32 -34.93 24.50
N ALA A 152 1.87 -34.74 23.29
CA ALA A 152 3.06 -33.92 23.09
C ALA A 152 2.78 -32.76 22.14
N LEU A 153 3.23 -31.55 22.49
CA LEU A 153 3.14 -30.35 21.65
C LEU A 153 4.41 -30.24 20.80
N HIS A 154 4.28 -30.49 19.50
CA HIS A 154 5.35 -30.35 18.52
C HIS A 154 5.32 -28.96 17.87
N VAL A 155 6.48 -28.33 17.76
CA VAL A 155 6.59 -26.96 17.25
C VAL A 155 7.67 -26.90 16.17
N ILE A 156 7.29 -26.34 15.02
CA ILE A 156 8.17 -26.05 13.88
C ILE A 156 8.43 -24.54 13.77
N ASP A 157 9.17 -24.14 12.74
CA ASP A 157 9.33 -22.73 12.33
C ASP A 157 9.97 -21.85 13.42
N TRP A 158 11.27 -22.07 13.62
CA TRP A 158 12.09 -21.40 14.62
C TRP A 158 12.90 -20.23 14.04
N GLU A 159 12.47 -19.71 12.88
CA GLU A 159 13.24 -18.71 12.11
C GLU A 159 13.38 -17.38 12.85
N ASP A 160 12.42 -17.02 13.70
CA ASP A 160 12.39 -15.78 14.48
C ASP A 160 12.75 -15.97 15.97
N ALA A 161 13.13 -17.18 16.38
CA ALA A 161 13.41 -17.44 17.80
C ALA A 161 14.65 -16.67 18.32
N THR A 162 14.51 -16.06 19.48
CA THR A 162 15.55 -15.34 20.22
C THR A 162 15.92 -16.10 21.50
N PHE A 163 17.16 -15.90 21.96
CA PHE A 163 17.70 -16.61 23.13
C PHE A 163 18.26 -15.62 24.14
N ASP A 164 18.09 -15.94 25.41
CA ASP A 164 18.46 -15.09 26.56
C ASP A 164 17.79 -13.70 26.54
N PRO A 165 16.43 -13.61 26.49
CA PRO A 165 15.74 -12.32 26.55
C PRO A 165 15.98 -11.67 27.93
N VAL A 166 16.79 -10.61 27.97
CA VAL A 166 17.28 -9.96 29.20
C VAL A 166 16.16 -9.25 29.99
N ALA A 167 15.03 -8.94 29.34
CA ALA A 167 13.96 -8.12 29.91
C ALA A 167 12.55 -8.72 29.79
N GLY A 168 12.43 -10.00 29.46
CA GLY A 168 11.15 -10.63 29.07
C GLY A 168 10.89 -10.56 27.56
N PRO A 169 9.73 -11.05 27.09
CA PRO A 169 9.46 -11.15 25.65
C PRO A 169 9.25 -9.78 25.02
N ASP A 170 9.63 -9.64 23.75
CA ASP A 170 9.35 -8.45 22.98
C ASP A 170 7.82 -8.24 22.85
N PRO A 171 7.32 -7.00 22.96
CA PRO A 171 5.90 -6.70 22.75
C PRO A 171 5.34 -7.25 21.43
N VAL A 172 6.11 -7.22 20.34
CA VAL A 172 5.74 -7.80 19.04
C VAL A 172 5.51 -9.29 19.16
N THR A 173 6.37 -10.00 19.91
CA THR A 173 6.22 -11.43 20.15
C THR A 173 4.93 -11.75 20.89
N THR A 174 4.63 -11.02 21.97
CA THR A 174 3.38 -11.24 22.72
C THR A 174 2.13 -10.92 21.89
N ALA A 175 2.21 -9.89 21.02
CA ALA A 175 1.14 -9.56 20.09
C ALA A 175 0.92 -10.64 19.04
N LYS A 176 1.99 -11.20 18.47
CA LYS A 176 1.93 -12.35 17.54
C LYS A 176 1.27 -13.56 18.21
N TRP A 177 1.57 -13.83 19.47
CA TRP A 177 0.92 -14.92 20.22
C TRP A 177 -0.57 -14.64 20.42
N ASP A 178 -0.96 -13.45 20.87
CA ASP A 178 -2.36 -13.09 21.05
C ASP A 178 -3.15 -13.20 19.75
N VAL A 179 -2.64 -12.63 18.65
CA VAL A 179 -3.25 -12.74 17.32
C VAL A 179 -3.38 -14.20 16.89
N GLY A 180 -2.27 -14.95 16.90
CA GLY A 180 -2.25 -16.32 16.41
C GLY A 180 -3.18 -17.26 17.19
N TRP A 181 -3.22 -17.13 18.52
CA TRP A 181 -4.07 -17.96 19.36
C TRP A 181 -5.52 -17.47 19.43
N SER A 182 -5.80 -16.20 19.16
CA SER A 182 -7.18 -15.69 19.08
C SER A 182 -8.00 -16.37 17.97
N ASP A 183 -7.35 -16.86 16.91
CA ASP A 183 -7.99 -17.65 15.83
C ASP A 183 -8.54 -18.99 16.36
N VAL A 184 -7.80 -19.63 17.27
CA VAL A 184 -8.21 -20.89 17.91
C VAL A 184 -9.27 -20.65 18.98
N TYR A 185 -9.05 -19.69 19.87
CA TYR A 185 -9.96 -19.44 21.00
C TYR A 185 -11.20 -18.62 20.64
N ARG A 186 -11.21 -17.98 19.45
CA ARG A 186 -12.26 -17.06 19.00
C ARG A 186 -12.48 -15.87 19.95
N THR A 187 -11.45 -15.53 20.72
CA THR A 187 -11.39 -14.40 21.64
C THR A 187 -9.94 -13.99 21.84
N ASP A 188 -9.71 -12.80 22.36
CA ASP A 188 -8.40 -12.38 22.84
C ASP A 188 -7.96 -13.26 24.04
N PRO A 189 -6.85 -14.02 23.93
CA PRO A 189 -6.37 -14.84 25.04
C PRO A 189 -5.63 -14.03 26.13
N GLY A 190 -5.29 -12.76 25.86
CA GLY A 190 -4.69 -11.84 26.83
C GLY A 190 -3.31 -12.25 27.33
N LEU A 191 -2.52 -12.96 26.51
CA LEU A 191 -1.17 -13.43 26.84
C LEU A 191 -0.24 -12.25 27.14
N ARG A 192 -0.34 -11.15 26.38
CA ARG A 192 0.45 -9.92 26.59
C ARG A 192 0.33 -9.34 27.99
N TYR A 193 -0.83 -9.48 28.64
CA TYR A 193 -1.05 -8.97 30.00
C TYR A 193 -0.43 -9.89 31.06
N SER A 194 -0.31 -11.18 30.75
CA SER A 194 0.16 -12.20 31.69
C SER A 194 1.66 -12.51 31.61
N LEU A 195 2.31 -12.15 30.51
CA LEU A 195 3.72 -12.45 30.23
C LEU A 195 4.54 -11.19 29.95
N ALA A 196 4.02 -10.00 30.32
CA ALA A 196 4.67 -8.73 30.04
C ALA A 196 6.09 -8.69 30.62
N GLY A 197 7.07 -8.38 29.75
CA GLY A 197 8.43 -8.03 30.13
C GLY A 197 8.59 -6.54 30.41
N ALA A 198 9.75 -6.15 30.95
CA ALA A 198 10.15 -4.75 30.94
C ALA A 198 10.45 -4.32 29.50
N ALA A 199 9.87 -3.20 29.07
CA ALA A 199 10.18 -2.64 27.76
C ALA A 199 11.67 -2.25 27.72
N THR A 200 12.39 -2.70 26.69
CA THR A 200 13.77 -2.28 26.45
C THR A 200 13.80 -1.15 25.43
N ASP A 201 14.56 -0.10 25.74
CA ASP A 201 14.70 1.08 24.86
C ASP A 201 15.56 0.81 23.62
N ALA A 202 16.33 -0.28 23.62
CA ALA A 202 17.27 -0.63 22.57
C ALA A 202 16.78 -1.85 21.78
N VAL A 203 15.91 -1.63 20.79
CA VAL A 203 15.58 -2.70 19.84
C VAL A 203 15.56 -2.19 18.42
N ALA A 204 16.16 -2.99 17.52
CA ALA A 204 16.12 -2.74 16.09
C ALA A 204 14.67 -2.87 15.60
N LEU A 205 14.26 -1.91 14.77
CA LEU A 205 12.95 -1.96 14.11
C LEU A 205 12.93 -3.06 13.04
N ASP A 206 11.82 -3.76 12.92
CA ASP A 206 11.63 -4.71 11.82
C ASP A 206 11.19 -4.01 10.52
N GLY A 207 10.95 -4.79 9.46
CA GLY A 207 10.54 -4.26 8.16
C GLY A 207 9.15 -3.62 8.18
N PHE A 208 8.24 -4.09 9.04
CA PHE A 208 6.91 -3.51 9.21
C PHE A 208 7.02 -2.14 9.88
N GLU A 209 7.74 -2.07 11.00
CA GLU A 209 7.91 -0.84 11.80
C GLU A 209 8.70 0.23 11.04
N THR A 210 9.72 -0.15 10.29
CA THR A 210 10.48 0.76 9.42
C THR A 210 9.58 1.34 8.33
N THR A 211 8.76 0.50 7.70
CA THR A 211 7.82 0.94 6.65
C THR A 211 6.72 1.83 7.21
N LEU A 212 6.17 1.48 8.39
CA LEU A 212 5.22 2.30 9.13
C LEU A 212 5.82 3.67 9.43
N GLY A 213 7.07 3.73 9.92
CA GLY A 213 7.75 4.99 10.22
C GLY A 213 7.88 5.92 9.02
N HIS A 214 8.08 5.39 7.81
CA HIS A 214 8.10 6.20 6.59
C HIS A 214 6.72 6.72 6.17
N LEU A 215 5.63 6.10 6.63
CA LEU A 215 4.25 6.48 6.29
C LEU A 215 3.63 7.46 7.29
N LEU A 216 4.25 7.65 8.46
CA LEU A 216 3.80 8.62 9.46
C LEU A 216 4.25 10.03 9.14
N GLU A 217 3.40 11.00 9.51
CA GLU A 217 3.66 12.42 9.28
C GLU A 217 4.89 12.97 10.03
N GLN A 218 5.17 12.46 11.23
CA GLN A 218 6.24 12.96 12.09
C GLN A 218 7.26 11.87 12.40
N PRO A 219 8.57 12.18 12.40
CA PRO A 219 9.59 11.28 12.89
C PRO A 219 9.24 10.80 14.30
N THR A 220 9.19 9.49 14.47
CA THR A 220 8.77 8.85 15.71
C THR A 220 9.93 8.00 16.23
N SER A 221 10.15 8.01 17.55
CA SER A 221 11.20 7.19 18.16
C SER A 221 10.91 5.69 17.97
N ALA A 222 11.96 4.86 17.90
CA ALA A 222 11.81 3.43 17.70
C ALA A 222 10.85 2.76 18.73
N PRO A 223 10.92 3.05 20.04
CA PRO A 223 9.96 2.49 21.01
C PRO A 223 8.50 2.87 20.73
N ARG A 224 8.26 4.10 20.27
CA ARG A 224 6.90 4.56 19.92
C ARG A 224 6.41 3.92 18.63
N LEU A 225 7.28 3.76 17.62
CA LEU A 225 6.95 3.06 16.38
C LEU A 225 6.56 1.61 16.65
N ARG A 226 7.32 0.93 17.52
CA ARG A 226 6.98 -0.43 17.97
C ARG A 226 5.63 -0.49 18.67
N ALA A 227 5.42 0.37 19.67
CA ALA A 227 4.16 0.41 20.39
C ALA A 227 2.96 0.65 19.46
N LEU A 228 3.12 1.55 18.48
CA LEU A 228 2.11 1.80 17.47
C LEU A 228 1.91 0.58 16.55
N GLY A 229 2.98 -0.04 16.08
CA GLY A 229 2.91 -1.24 15.24
C GLY A 229 2.16 -2.38 15.94
N VAL A 230 2.51 -2.66 17.20
CA VAL A 230 1.81 -3.62 18.05
C VAL A 230 0.32 -3.27 18.20
N HIS A 231 0.01 -2.01 18.47
CA HIS A 231 -1.39 -1.57 18.61
C HIS A 231 -2.19 -1.78 17.31
N LEU A 232 -1.62 -1.39 16.16
CA LEU A 232 -2.25 -1.56 14.84
C LEU A 232 -2.44 -3.04 14.49
N THR A 233 -1.44 -3.89 14.69
CA THR A 233 -1.54 -5.34 14.47
C THR A 233 -2.64 -5.96 15.35
N LEU A 234 -2.67 -5.64 16.65
CA LEU A 234 -3.71 -6.16 17.55
C LEU A 234 -5.12 -5.70 17.13
N ALA A 235 -5.29 -4.42 16.81
CA ALA A 235 -6.57 -3.90 16.34
C ALA A 235 -6.99 -4.53 14.99
N SER A 236 -6.03 -4.72 14.08
CA SER A 236 -6.25 -5.28 12.76
C SER A 236 -6.55 -6.78 12.77
N GLU A 237 -5.92 -7.57 13.65
CA GLU A 237 -5.83 -9.02 13.48
C GLU A 237 -6.35 -9.86 14.65
N LEU A 238 -6.58 -9.27 15.83
CA LEU A 238 -7.27 -10.00 16.90
C LEU A 238 -8.66 -10.43 16.44
N ASN A 239 -9.09 -11.62 16.84
CA ASN A 239 -10.41 -12.13 16.49
C ASN A 239 -11.52 -11.12 16.86
N THR A 240 -12.52 -11.01 15.98
CA THR A 240 -13.74 -10.23 16.24
C THR A 240 -14.82 -11.13 16.86
N PRO A 241 -15.63 -10.63 17.80
CA PRO A 241 -16.78 -11.38 18.32
C PRO A 241 -17.87 -11.61 17.26
N ALA A 242 -17.89 -10.83 16.18
CA ALA A 242 -18.81 -11.03 15.06
C ALA A 242 -18.40 -12.25 14.22
N ARG A 243 -19.37 -13.00 13.69
CA ARG A 243 -19.08 -14.13 12.81
C ARG A 243 -18.62 -13.64 11.44
N THR A 244 -17.41 -13.99 11.06
CA THR A 244 -16.84 -13.78 9.72
C THR A 244 -16.52 -15.12 9.07
N ARG A 245 -16.41 -15.14 7.73
CA ARG A 245 -16.05 -16.33 6.94
C ARG A 245 -14.60 -16.75 7.10
N VAL A 246 -13.73 -15.80 7.44
CA VAL A 246 -12.30 -15.97 7.66
C VAL A 246 -11.89 -15.17 8.89
N THR A 247 -10.89 -15.63 9.64
CA THR A 247 -10.38 -14.85 10.77
C THR A 247 -9.47 -13.72 10.31
N PRO A 248 -9.44 -12.60 11.04
CA PRO A 248 -8.55 -11.50 10.72
C PRO A 248 -7.07 -11.87 10.67
N ALA A 249 -6.60 -12.70 11.60
CA ALA A 249 -5.23 -13.23 11.61
C ALA A 249 -4.85 -13.95 10.30
N VAL A 250 -5.79 -14.69 9.69
CA VAL A 250 -5.56 -15.35 8.39
C VAL A 250 -5.45 -14.32 7.28
N LEU A 251 -6.28 -13.27 7.28
CA LEU A 251 -6.19 -12.19 6.29
C LEU A 251 -4.90 -11.38 6.42
N GLY A 252 -4.49 -11.04 7.65
CA GLY A 252 -3.24 -10.33 7.93
C GLY A 252 -2.02 -11.12 7.45
N HIS A 253 -1.95 -12.41 7.81
CA HIS A 253 -0.89 -13.29 7.35
C HIS A 253 -0.82 -13.39 5.81
N LEU A 254 -1.95 -13.52 5.13
CA LEU A 254 -1.99 -13.52 3.67
C LEU A 254 -1.57 -12.17 3.07
N ALA A 255 -1.90 -11.05 3.73
CA ALA A 255 -1.49 -9.72 3.29
C ALA A 255 0.04 -9.60 3.30
N ASP A 256 0.70 -10.07 4.37
CA ASP A 256 2.16 -10.09 4.49
C ASP A 256 2.85 -10.96 3.43
N GLU A 257 2.21 -12.04 2.99
CA GLU A 257 2.79 -12.94 1.99
C GLU A 257 2.59 -12.47 0.55
N VAL A 258 1.50 -11.72 0.28
CA VAL A 258 1.07 -11.36 -1.08
C VAL A 258 1.42 -9.92 -1.45
N LEU A 259 1.35 -8.99 -0.51
CA LEU A 259 1.50 -7.56 -0.76
C LEU A 259 2.94 -7.09 -0.62
N ALA A 260 3.31 -6.04 -1.34
CA ALA A 260 4.53 -5.30 -1.00
C ALA A 260 4.46 -4.73 0.44
N PRO A 261 5.60 -4.50 1.10
CA PRO A 261 5.63 -4.08 2.51
C PRO A 261 4.75 -2.86 2.84
N ALA A 262 4.78 -1.81 2.01
CA ALA A 262 3.97 -0.61 2.21
C ALA A 262 2.46 -0.88 2.12
N HIS A 263 2.06 -1.82 1.26
CA HIS A 263 0.66 -2.20 1.07
C HIS A 263 0.18 -3.13 2.18
N SER A 264 1.04 -4.00 2.74
CA SER A 264 0.70 -4.78 3.94
C SER A 264 0.55 -3.90 5.18
N VAL A 265 1.46 -2.93 5.36
CA VAL A 265 1.32 -1.93 6.44
C VAL A 265 0.02 -1.11 6.25
N PHE A 266 -0.30 -0.71 5.02
CA PHE A 266 -1.56 -0.03 4.73
C PHE A 266 -2.79 -0.91 4.99
N HIS A 267 -2.76 -2.20 4.65
CA HIS A 267 -3.81 -3.15 5.03
C HIS A 267 -4.04 -3.06 6.53
N THR A 268 -2.99 -3.32 7.32
CA THR A 268 -3.05 -3.38 8.78
C THR A 268 -3.55 -2.09 9.39
N ALA A 269 -3.02 -0.94 8.93
CA ALA A 269 -3.42 0.37 9.43
C ALA A 269 -4.88 0.70 9.08
N LEU A 270 -5.33 0.38 7.85
CA LEU A 270 -6.68 0.69 7.41
C LEU A 270 -7.74 -0.17 8.10
N THR A 271 -7.51 -1.47 8.24
CA THR A 271 -8.43 -2.39 8.94
C THR A 271 -8.52 -2.05 10.43
N ALA A 272 -7.38 -1.73 11.07
CA ALA A 272 -7.34 -1.20 12.43
C ALA A 272 -8.15 0.10 12.56
N ALA A 273 -7.93 1.07 11.66
CA ALA A 273 -8.65 2.34 11.67
C ALA A 273 -10.17 2.16 11.53
N VAL A 274 -10.62 1.26 10.64
CA VAL A 274 -12.05 0.93 10.49
C VAL A 274 -12.60 0.31 11.78
N ARG A 275 -11.89 -0.62 12.41
CA ARG A 275 -12.35 -1.23 13.67
C ARG A 275 -12.45 -0.21 14.80
N LEU A 276 -11.43 0.63 14.95
CA LEU A 276 -11.36 1.63 16.03
C LEU A 276 -12.39 2.75 15.85
N ARG A 277 -12.67 3.17 14.61
CA ARG A 277 -13.58 4.30 14.34
C ARG A 277 -15.03 3.90 14.11
N SER A 278 -15.25 2.76 13.45
CA SER A 278 -16.59 2.32 13.01
C SER A 278 -17.10 1.11 13.80
N GLY A 279 -16.29 0.53 14.68
CA GLY A 279 -16.66 -0.57 15.56
C GLY A 279 -16.63 -1.95 14.90
N GLU A 280 -16.87 -2.97 15.72
CA GLU A 280 -16.83 -4.40 15.34
C GLU A 280 -17.74 -4.77 14.15
N PRO A 281 -18.99 -4.29 14.04
CA PRO A 281 -19.86 -4.69 12.92
C PRO A 281 -19.33 -4.23 11.56
N ALA A 282 -18.83 -2.99 11.48
CA ALA A 282 -18.26 -2.43 10.25
C ALA A 282 -16.96 -3.16 9.87
N TYR A 283 -16.12 -3.45 10.86
CA TYR A 283 -14.90 -4.21 10.68
C TYR A 283 -15.16 -5.65 10.20
N ALA A 284 -16.12 -6.36 10.80
CA ALA A 284 -16.50 -7.70 10.36
C ALA A 284 -17.04 -7.70 8.92
N ALA A 285 -17.86 -6.70 8.56
CA ALA A 285 -18.34 -6.51 7.19
C ALA A 285 -17.20 -6.21 6.20
N LEU A 286 -16.16 -5.47 6.61
CA LEU A 286 -14.95 -5.25 5.81
C LEU A 286 -14.22 -6.57 5.57
N VAL A 287 -13.95 -7.33 6.63
CA VAL A 287 -13.26 -8.64 6.59
C VAL A 287 -13.95 -9.60 5.62
N ASP A 288 -15.27 -9.75 5.72
CA ASP A 288 -16.04 -10.63 4.84
C ASP A 288 -16.04 -10.18 3.38
N ARG A 289 -16.17 -8.87 3.12
CA ARG A 289 -16.11 -8.29 1.76
C ARG A 289 -14.73 -8.47 1.14
N LEU A 290 -13.69 -8.27 1.93
CA LEU A 290 -12.31 -8.44 1.50
C LEU A 290 -12.05 -9.90 1.14
N TRP A 291 -12.41 -10.84 2.03
CA TRP A 291 -12.26 -12.27 1.79
C TRP A 291 -12.96 -12.74 0.52
N GLY A 292 -14.21 -12.29 0.30
CA GLY A 292 -14.99 -12.64 -0.89
C GLY A 292 -14.35 -12.21 -2.22
N ARG A 293 -13.38 -11.29 -2.20
CA ARG A 293 -12.67 -10.78 -3.39
C ARG A 293 -11.21 -11.26 -3.46
N VAL A 294 -10.57 -11.42 -2.31
CA VAL A 294 -9.19 -11.88 -2.19
C VAL A 294 -9.06 -13.39 -2.42
N GLY A 295 -10.07 -14.19 -2.07
CA GLY A 295 -10.01 -15.64 -2.26
C GLY A 295 -9.70 -16.06 -3.71
N SER A 296 -10.21 -15.33 -4.71
CA SER A 296 -9.86 -15.54 -6.13
C SER A 296 -8.47 -15.02 -6.50
N ALA A 297 -7.98 -13.98 -5.81
CA ALA A 297 -6.67 -13.39 -6.06
C ALA A 297 -5.54 -14.31 -5.56
N VAL A 298 -5.70 -14.95 -4.40
CA VAL A 298 -4.77 -15.97 -3.88
C VAL A 298 -4.61 -17.13 -4.88
N GLU A 299 -5.71 -17.53 -5.52
CA GLU A 299 -5.68 -18.55 -6.58
C GLU A 299 -4.97 -18.07 -7.86
N SER A 300 -4.95 -16.75 -8.13
CA SER A 300 -4.15 -16.15 -9.20
C SER A 300 -2.65 -16.17 -8.90
N VAL A 301 -2.23 -15.90 -7.65
CA VAL A 301 -0.81 -15.99 -7.24
C VAL A 301 -0.27 -17.39 -7.44
N ARG A 302 -1.05 -18.41 -7.08
CA ARG A 302 -0.70 -19.82 -7.32
C ARG A 302 -0.45 -20.16 -8.78
N ARG A 303 -1.03 -19.39 -9.71
CA ARG A 303 -0.87 -19.53 -11.17
C ARG A 303 0.20 -18.58 -11.74
N GLY A 304 0.95 -17.86 -10.89
CA GLY A 304 2.01 -16.94 -11.27
C GLY A 304 1.55 -15.51 -11.61
N GLY A 305 0.30 -15.14 -11.26
CA GLY A 305 -0.20 -13.76 -11.39
C GLY A 305 0.18 -12.86 -10.20
N SER A 306 0.01 -11.55 -10.35
CA SER A 306 0.07 -10.59 -9.22
C SER A 306 -1.35 -10.34 -8.69
N ALA A 307 -1.59 -10.70 -7.44
CA ALA A 307 -2.85 -10.45 -6.73
C ALA A 307 -2.91 -9.08 -6.04
N GLU A 308 -1.79 -8.36 -6.01
CA GLU A 308 -1.63 -7.11 -5.28
C GLU A 308 -2.65 -6.05 -5.71
N ARG A 309 -2.81 -5.88 -7.04
CA ARG A 309 -3.79 -4.95 -7.61
C ARG A 309 -5.23 -5.26 -7.16
N ASP A 310 -5.63 -6.52 -7.25
CA ASP A 310 -6.99 -6.93 -6.90
C ASP A 310 -7.23 -6.82 -5.39
N TRP A 311 -6.20 -7.09 -4.58
CA TRP A 311 -6.24 -6.92 -3.14
C TRP A 311 -6.40 -5.45 -2.75
N LEU A 312 -5.54 -4.56 -3.25
CA LEU A 312 -5.64 -3.12 -2.97
C LEU A 312 -7.02 -2.58 -3.35
N ARG A 313 -7.50 -2.96 -4.54
CA ARG A 313 -8.84 -2.59 -5.02
C ARG A 313 -9.94 -3.12 -4.10
N ALA A 314 -9.86 -4.38 -3.68
CA ALA A 314 -10.83 -4.98 -2.78
C ALA A 314 -10.84 -4.30 -1.40
N LEU A 315 -9.65 -4.02 -0.86
CA LEU A 315 -9.44 -3.37 0.43
C LEU A 315 -10.07 -1.98 0.47
N VAL A 316 -9.74 -1.10 -0.50
CA VAL A 316 -10.28 0.28 -0.50
C VAL A 316 -11.78 0.32 -0.75
N PHE A 317 -12.31 -0.57 -1.57
CA PHE A 317 -13.76 -0.68 -1.78
C PHE A 317 -14.49 -1.24 -0.56
N ALA A 318 -13.89 -2.21 0.16
CA ALA A 318 -14.48 -2.75 1.38
C ALA A 318 -14.50 -1.68 2.48
N ALA A 319 -13.41 -0.92 2.63
CA ALA A 319 -13.32 0.18 3.58
C ALA A 319 -14.31 1.31 3.26
N ASP A 320 -14.36 1.80 2.02
CA ASP A 320 -15.32 2.84 1.57
C ASP A 320 -16.79 2.43 1.83
N ALA A 321 -17.11 1.16 1.62
CA ALA A 321 -18.47 0.63 1.80
C ALA A 321 -18.95 0.64 3.26
N VAL A 322 -18.04 0.61 4.24
CA VAL A 322 -18.36 0.55 5.68
C VAL A 322 -18.08 1.86 6.42
N GLN A 323 -17.64 2.91 5.71
CA GLN A 323 -17.53 4.24 6.31
C GLN A 323 -18.92 4.81 6.64
N PRO A 324 -19.07 5.51 7.78
CA PRO A 324 -20.32 6.18 8.14
C PRO A 324 -20.75 7.19 7.07
N ASP A 325 -22.05 7.37 6.85
CA ASP A 325 -22.56 8.33 5.85
C ASP A 325 -22.13 9.78 6.13
N ALA A 326 -21.89 10.16 7.39
CA ALA A 326 -21.35 11.47 7.75
C ALA A 326 -19.93 11.73 7.21
N ASP A 327 -19.16 10.66 6.98
CA ASP A 327 -17.82 10.72 6.40
C ASP A 327 -17.84 10.61 4.87
N ARG A 328 -18.99 10.20 4.27
CA ARG A 328 -19.16 10.11 2.81
C ARG A 328 -19.31 11.49 2.19
N ARG A 329 -18.18 12.11 1.86
CA ARG A 329 -18.14 13.38 1.10
C ARG A 329 -18.45 13.22 -0.38
N ALA A 330 -18.51 11.99 -0.90
CA ALA A 330 -18.74 11.71 -2.33
C ALA A 330 -20.17 11.19 -2.57
N PRO A 331 -20.95 11.78 -3.52
CA PRO A 331 -22.32 11.34 -3.83
C PRO A 331 -22.42 9.95 -4.50
N ALA A 332 -21.30 9.32 -4.82
CA ALA A 332 -21.22 7.95 -5.33
C ALA A 332 -19.99 7.25 -4.72
N GLY A 333 -20.15 6.01 -4.26
CA GLY A 333 -19.05 5.22 -3.67
C GLY A 333 -17.88 5.00 -4.64
N LEU A 334 -16.71 4.68 -4.09
CA LEU A 334 -15.42 4.60 -4.79
C LEU A 334 -15.46 3.59 -5.95
N ASP A 335 -16.15 2.47 -5.77
CA ASP A 335 -16.35 1.43 -6.80
C ASP A 335 -17.20 1.91 -7.98
N ALA A 336 -18.28 2.65 -7.71
CA ALA A 336 -19.09 3.24 -8.78
C ALA A 336 -18.29 4.28 -9.58
N THR A 337 -17.50 5.11 -8.89
CA THR A 337 -16.64 6.12 -9.51
C THR A 337 -15.55 5.47 -10.37
N ALA A 338 -14.88 4.42 -9.89
CA ALA A 338 -13.87 3.68 -10.64
C ALA A 338 -14.44 3.01 -11.89
N ARG A 339 -15.64 2.41 -11.80
CA ARG A 339 -16.34 1.86 -12.98
C ARG A 339 -16.72 2.92 -14.00
N GLN A 340 -17.21 4.08 -13.56
CA GLN A 340 -17.51 5.19 -14.46
C GLN A 340 -16.24 5.69 -15.16
N TYR A 341 -15.14 5.80 -14.42
CA TYR A 341 -13.85 6.21 -14.95
C TYR A 341 -13.34 5.23 -16.01
N ALA A 342 -13.34 3.93 -15.71
CA ALA A 342 -12.90 2.89 -16.65
C ALA A 342 -13.69 2.89 -17.97
N ARG A 343 -15.00 3.17 -17.94
CA ARG A 343 -15.85 3.27 -19.15
C ARG A 343 -15.47 4.44 -20.07
N LEU A 344 -14.71 5.42 -19.58
CA LEU A 344 -14.26 6.58 -20.35
C LEU A 344 -12.84 6.43 -20.90
N GLY A 345 -12.10 5.39 -20.50
CA GLY A 345 -10.69 5.21 -20.86
C GLY A 345 -10.42 5.08 -22.37
N THR A 346 -11.43 4.72 -23.17
CA THR A 346 -11.33 4.60 -24.64
C THR A 346 -11.91 5.79 -25.39
N ARG A 347 -12.51 6.76 -24.70
CA ARG A 347 -13.15 7.93 -25.34
C ARG A 347 -12.15 9.07 -25.45
N ILE A 348 -12.06 9.70 -26.61
CA ILE A 348 -11.17 10.86 -26.83
C ILE A 348 -11.95 12.17 -26.84
N GLY A 349 -11.23 13.28 -26.72
CA GLY A 349 -11.75 14.63 -26.90
C GLY A 349 -12.23 15.31 -25.63
N TRP A 350 -12.47 16.62 -25.74
CA TRP A 350 -12.73 17.55 -24.64
C TRP A 350 -13.76 17.07 -23.61
N ALA A 351 -14.95 16.64 -24.05
CA ALA A 351 -16.02 16.25 -23.14
C ALA A 351 -15.66 15.00 -22.31
N ALA A 352 -15.04 14.00 -22.95
CA ALA A 352 -14.59 12.79 -22.29
C ALA A 352 -13.43 13.08 -21.32
N GLY A 353 -12.44 13.87 -21.75
CA GLY A 353 -11.30 14.28 -20.94
C GLY A 353 -11.71 15.05 -19.67
N ARG A 354 -12.63 16.01 -19.81
CA ARG A 354 -13.22 16.73 -18.66
C ARG A 354 -13.85 15.77 -17.65
N ARG A 355 -14.68 14.83 -18.13
CA ARG A 355 -15.35 13.89 -17.24
C ARG A 355 -14.37 12.91 -16.59
N ARG A 356 -13.35 12.44 -17.30
CA ARG A 356 -12.29 11.60 -16.72
C ARG A 356 -11.55 12.33 -15.61
N ALA A 357 -11.18 13.58 -15.82
CA ALA A 357 -10.51 14.39 -14.80
C ALA A 357 -11.36 14.57 -13.54
N GLU A 358 -12.66 14.87 -13.69
CA GLU A 358 -13.58 14.97 -12.55
C GLU A 358 -13.65 13.67 -11.74
N LEU A 359 -13.64 12.52 -12.42
CA LEU A 359 -13.68 11.22 -11.76
C LEU A 359 -12.32 10.84 -11.15
N ALA A 360 -11.21 11.13 -11.84
CA ALA A 360 -9.86 10.91 -11.35
C ALA A 360 -9.62 11.70 -10.05
N GLU A 361 -9.98 12.98 -10.01
CA GLU A 361 -9.88 13.79 -8.80
C GLU A 361 -10.74 13.24 -7.66
N ARG A 362 -11.95 12.76 -7.94
CA ARG A 362 -12.80 12.11 -6.92
C ARG A 362 -12.14 10.85 -6.37
N LEU A 363 -11.57 10.02 -7.24
CA LEU A 363 -10.81 8.83 -6.83
C LEU A 363 -9.61 9.22 -5.96
N THR A 364 -8.81 10.21 -6.38
CA THR A 364 -7.66 10.71 -5.62
C THR A 364 -8.06 11.20 -4.24
N VAL A 365 -9.14 11.98 -4.14
CA VAL A 365 -9.62 12.50 -2.86
C VAL A 365 -10.10 11.39 -1.94
N ALA A 366 -10.89 10.45 -2.44
CA ALA A 366 -11.42 9.35 -1.64
C ALA A 366 -10.29 8.40 -1.19
N THR A 367 -9.37 8.07 -2.09
CA THR A 367 -8.16 7.29 -1.76
C THR A 367 -7.31 8.00 -0.72
N TRP A 368 -7.04 9.30 -0.89
CA TRP A 368 -6.29 10.08 0.09
C TRP A 368 -6.97 10.08 1.46
N GLN A 369 -8.28 10.23 1.53
CA GLN A 369 -9.01 10.20 2.80
C GLN A 369 -8.85 8.88 3.53
N LEU A 370 -8.82 7.75 2.82
CA LEU A 370 -8.55 6.43 3.40
C LEU A 370 -7.11 6.33 3.94
N VAL A 371 -6.13 6.78 3.15
CA VAL A 371 -4.71 6.78 3.57
C VAL A 371 -4.49 7.70 4.77
N ALA A 372 -5.01 8.93 4.72
CA ALA A 372 -4.91 9.89 5.82
C ALA A 372 -5.59 9.40 7.10
N ALA A 373 -6.74 8.72 6.97
CA ALA A 373 -7.42 8.11 8.12
C ALA A 373 -6.64 6.93 8.72
N ALA A 374 -5.96 6.14 7.89
CA ALA A 374 -5.18 4.98 8.36
C ALA A 374 -3.92 5.39 9.14
N PHE A 375 -3.27 6.49 8.76
CA PHE A 375 -2.00 6.95 9.35
C PHE A 375 -2.08 8.25 10.15
N ASP A 376 -3.30 8.75 10.41
CA ASP A 376 -3.58 10.01 11.11
C ASP A 376 -2.88 11.25 10.51
N LEU A 377 -2.84 11.34 9.17
CA LEU A 377 -2.11 12.38 8.43
C LEU A 377 -2.90 13.70 8.36
N ARG A 378 -3.12 14.35 9.50
CA ARG A 378 -4.01 15.51 9.62
C ARG A 378 -3.43 16.82 9.11
N ARG A 379 -2.11 17.01 9.12
CA ARG A 379 -1.48 18.27 8.67
C ARG A 379 -1.12 18.22 7.19
N LEU A 380 -0.90 17.03 6.63
CA LEU A 380 -0.77 16.84 5.19
C LEU A 380 -2.05 17.26 4.47
N GLN A 381 -1.88 18.17 3.52
CA GLN A 381 -2.93 18.65 2.64
C GLN A 381 -2.76 17.99 1.28
N LEU A 382 -3.86 17.46 0.74
CA LEU A 382 -3.93 17.09 -0.67
C LEU A 382 -4.08 18.37 -1.49
N ILE A 383 -2.99 18.76 -2.13
CA ILE A 383 -2.94 19.84 -3.11
C ILE A 383 -3.00 19.20 -4.50
N LEU A 384 -4.03 19.55 -5.26
CA LEU A 384 -4.12 19.16 -6.66
C LEU A 384 -3.32 20.18 -7.45
N ARG A 385 -2.32 19.68 -8.18
CA ARG A 385 -1.41 20.46 -9.00
C ARG A 385 -1.80 20.45 -10.47
N GLY A 386 -2.51 19.40 -10.87
CA GLY A 386 -3.04 19.25 -12.22
C GLY A 386 -3.95 18.04 -12.34
N SER A 387 -4.80 18.02 -13.35
CA SER A 387 -5.53 16.84 -13.81
C SER A 387 -5.64 16.90 -15.33
N LEU A 388 -6.22 15.87 -15.96
CA LEU A 388 -6.63 15.93 -17.36
C LEU A 388 -7.41 17.21 -17.69
N ALA A 389 -8.16 17.77 -16.73
CA ALA A 389 -8.91 19.00 -16.89
C ALA A 389 -8.17 20.27 -16.46
N GLN A 390 -6.98 20.18 -15.85
CA GLN A 390 -6.21 21.36 -15.43
C GLN A 390 -5.05 21.62 -16.39
N GLY A 391 -4.33 20.59 -16.86
CA GLY A 391 -3.50 20.70 -18.07
C GLY A 391 -2.02 20.37 -17.92
N MET A 392 -1.59 19.80 -16.80
CA MET A 392 -0.20 19.49 -16.51
C MET A 392 0.09 18.00 -16.40
N LEU A 393 -0.03 17.24 -17.48
CA LEU A 393 0.21 15.80 -17.42
C LEU A 393 1.42 15.38 -18.24
N THR A 394 2.21 14.46 -17.69
CA THR A 394 3.17 13.63 -18.43
C THR A 394 2.44 12.78 -19.50
N ARG A 395 3.14 11.86 -20.17
CA ARG A 395 2.55 11.10 -21.28
C ARG A 395 1.45 10.10 -20.84
N ARG A 396 1.18 9.90 -19.53
CA ARG A 396 0.36 8.75 -19.05
C ARG A 396 -0.50 8.97 -17.79
N SER A 397 -0.43 10.09 -17.07
CA SER A 397 -1.22 10.34 -15.84
C SER A 397 -2.51 11.08 -16.15
N ASP A 398 -3.55 10.87 -15.33
CA ASP A 398 -4.83 11.60 -15.41
C ASP A 398 -5.01 12.62 -14.27
N VAL A 399 -4.20 12.49 -13.23
CA VAL A 399 -4.16 13.37 -12.06
C VAL A 399 -2.73 13.52 -11.56
N ASP A 400 -2.41 14.74 -11.15
CA ASP A 400 -1.17 15.13 -10.51
C ASP A 400 -1.51 15.85 -9.20
N PHE A 401 -0.91 15.36 -8.12
CA PHE A 401 -1.14 15.86 -6.78
C PHE A 401 0.16 15.92 -5.98
N GLU A 402 0.07 16.62 -4.87
CA GLU A 402 1.09 16.71 -3.85
C GLU A 402 0.40 16.50 -2.49
N LEU A 403 1.05 15.73 -1.62
CA LEU A 403 0.64 15.58 -0.22
C LEU A 403 1.67 16.30 0.64
N SER A 404 1.40 17.56 0.98
CA SER A 404 2.40 18.40 1.65
C SER A 404 1.88 19.16 2.85
N SER A 405 2.83 19.62 3.64
CA SER A 405 2.65 20.42 4.85
C SER A 405 3.89 21.29 5.05
N PRO A 406 3.90 22.24 5.99
CA PRO A 406 5.12 22.97 6.35
C PRO A 406 6.30 22.05 6.72
N GLU A 407 6.03 20.89 7.31
CA GLU A 407 7.04 19.89 7.68
C GLU A 407 7.50 19.02 6.50
N HIS A 408 6.69 18.94 5.43
CA HIS A 408 6.98 18.20 4.19
C HIS A 408 6.75 19.10 2.96
N PRO A 409 7.59 20.13 2.76
CA PRO A 409 7.33 21.18 1.77
C PRO A 409 7.43 20.72 0.31
N ASP A 410 8.12 19.60 0.09
CA ASP A 410 8.35 18.96 -1.22
C ASP A 410 7.52 17.69 -1.42
N GLY A 411 6.49 17.50 -0.57
CA GLY A 411 5.60 16.34 -0.61
C GLY A 411 6.08 15.14 0.23
N HIS A 412 5.12 14.41 0.78
CA HIS A 412 5.34 13.22 1.62
C HIS A 412 5.43 11.96 0.76
N ARG A 413 6.62 11.69 0.20
CA ARG A 413 6.86 10.68 -0.84
C ARG A 413 6.25 9.30 -0.59
N ALA A 414 6.36 8.76 0.63
CA ALA A 414 5.84 7.42 0.93
C ALA A 414 4.31 7.35 0.84
N ALA A 415 3.64 8.39 1.35
CA ALA A 415 2.18 8.50 1.30
C ALA A 415 1.70 8.78 -0.14
N GLU A 416 2.43 9.61 -0.90
CA GLU A 416 2.14 9.86 -2.32
C GLU A 416 2.25 8.57 -3.14
N GLN A 417 3.33 7.81 -2.95
CA GLN A 417 3.52 6.54 -3.66
C GLN A 417 2.41 5.54 -3.32
N LEU A 418 2.01 5.44 -2.06
CA LEU A 418 0.88 4.59 -1.65
C LEU A 418 -0.43 5.00 -2.34
N VAL A 419 -0.74 6.30 -2.38
CA VAL A 419 -1.92 6.81 -3.10
C VAL A 419 -1.83 6.51 -4.60
N ILE A 420 -0.66 6.68 -5.22
CA ILE A 420 -0.41 6.37 -6.64
C ILE A 420 -0.65 4.88 -6.91
N ASP A 421 -0.12 3.98 -6.08
CA ASP A 421 -0.26 2.53 -6.24
C ASP A 421 -1.73 2.10 -6.15
N ILE A 422 -2.48 2.67 -5.19
CA ILE A 422 -3.92 2.43 -5.06
C ILE A 422 -4.67 2.95 -6.29
N LEU A 423 -4.39 4.18 -6.75
CA LEU A 423 -5.04 4.74 -7.93
C LEU A 423 -4.73 3.89 -9.18
N ALA A 424 -3.49 3.43 -9.34
CA ALA A 424 -3.11 2.51 -10.41
C ALA A 424 -3.88 1.19 -10.31
N ALA A 425 -4.08 0.65 -9.10
CA ALA A 425 -4.90 -0.54 -8.89
C ALA A 425 -6.37 -0.33 -9.34
N LEU A 426 -6.91 0.87 -9.12
CA LEU A 426 -8.23 1.31 -9.60
C LEU A 426 -8.26 1.63 -11.11
N GLY A 427 -7.10 1.58 -11.79
CA GLY A 427 -6.94 1.89 -13.21
C GLY A 427 -6.84 3.39 -13.51
N CYS A 428 -6.69 4.24 -12.50
CA CYS A 428 -6.50 5.68 -12.63
C CYS A 428 -4.99 6.00 -12.55
N PRO A 429 -4.32 6.31 -13.67
CA PRO A 429 -2.91 6.64 -13.62
C PRO A 429 -2.73 8.01 -12.94
N ALA A 430 -1.76 8.09 -12.04
CA ALA A 430 -1.53 9.24 -11.20
C ALA A 430 -0.04 9.52 -11.03
N GLU A 431 0.29 10.76 -10.71
CA GLU A 431 1.65 11.23 -10.45
C GLU A 431 1.69 12.05 -9.17
N GLY A 432 2.87 12.03 -8.53
CA GLY A 432 3.16 12.72 -7.28
C GLY A 432 4.35 13.67 -7.42
N SER A 433 4.85 14.16 -6.31
CA SER A 433 5.90 15.18 -6.27
C SER A 433 7.24 14.68 -6.82
N ALA A 434 7.55 13.40 -6.64
CA ALA A 434 8.82 12.81 -7.08
C ALA A 434 8.96 12.63 -8.61
N SER A 435 7.86 12.62 -9.37
CA SER A 435 7.90 12.39 -10.83
C SER A 435 8.25 13.64 -11.65
N ARG A 436 8.46 14.79 -11.01
CA ARG A 436 8.74 16.05 -11.71
C ARG A 436 10.19 16.52 -11.57
N PRO A 437 10.75 17.15 -12.62
CA PRO A 437 11.97 17.91 -12.49
C PRO A 437 11.75 19.07 -11.50
N VAL A 438 12.79 19.39 -10.73
CA VAL A 438 12.81 20.52 -9.80
C VAL A 438 12.88 21.81 -10.62
N GLU A 439 11.71 22.33 -11.01
CA GLU A 439 11.58 23.54 -11.84
C GLU A 439 11.31 24.75 -10.95
N VAL A 440 12.02 25.84 -11.21
CA VAL A 440 12.10 26.97 -10.28
C VAL A 440 11.81 28.27 -11.01
N ASP A 441 10.54 28.48 -11.37
CA ASP A 441 10.08 29.74 -11.95
C ASP A 441 9.66 30.75 -10.87
N LEU A 442 9.12 30.27 -9.75
CA LEU A 442 8.72 31.07 -8.60
C LEU A 442 9.52 30.62 -7.37
N ARG A 443 10.07 31.57 -6.61
CA ARG A 443 10.82 31.32 -5.36
C ARG A 443 10.29 32.19 -4.24
N ALA A 444 9.98 31.60 -3.08
CA ALA A 444 9.79 32.32 -1.82
C ALA A 444 10.49 31.57 -0.68
N GLY A 445 11.58 32.13 -0.18
CA GLY A 445 12.44 31.45 0.78
C GLY A 445 12.96 30.11 0.24
N PRO A 446 12.78 28.99 0.97
CA PRO A 446 13.20 27.66 0.51
C PRO A 446 12.23 27.01 -0.50
N VAL A 447 11.02 27.55 -0.65
CA VAL A 447 9.98 26.95 -1.49
C VAL A 447 10.08 27.47 -2.92
N HIS A 448 9.97 26.56 -3.87
CA HIS A 448 9.96 26.86 -5.30
C HIS A 448 8.84 26.13 -6.03
N ARG A 449 8.31 26.74 -7.10
CA ARG A 449 7.25 26.16 -7.94
C ARG A 449 7.43 26.52 -9.42
N ASP A 450 6.92 25.67 -10.31
CA ASP A 450 6.72 26.00 -11.73
C ASP A 450 5.56 27.01 -11.88
N LEU A 451 5.66 27.89 -12.88
CA LEU A 451 4.65 28.94 -13.10
C LEU A 451 3.28 28.34 -13.48
N HIS A 452 3.24 27.28 -14.28
CA HIS A 452 1.98 26.65 -14.69
C HIS A 452 1.35 25.87 -13.55
N GLU A 453 2.16 25.16 -12.77
CA GLU A 453 1.73 24.45 -11.56
C GLU A 453 1.11 25.42 -10.57
N TRP A 454 1.79 26.55 -10.32
CA TRP A 454 1.33 27.58 -9.41
C TRP A 454 -0.06 28.10 -9.81
N MET A 455 -0.27 28.38 -11.09
CA MET A 455 -1.59 28.79 -11.60
C MET A 455 -2.67 27.70 -11.45
N GLU A 456 -2.34 26.46 -11.10
CA GLU A 456 -3.30 25.36 -11.03
C GLU A 456 -3.48 24.79 -9.62
N LEU A 457 -2.68 25.26 -8.64
CA LEU A 457 -2.75 24.78 -7.27
C LEU A 457 -4.12 25.04 -6.64
N ARG A 458 -4.71 23.96 -6.13
CA ARG A 458 -5.91 24.04 -5.32
C ARG A 458 -6.02 22.89 -4.33
N ARG A 459 -6.70 23.16 -3.22
CA ARG A 459 -7.26 22.09 -2.39
C ARG A 459 -8.33 21.31 -3.14
N ALA A 460 -8.44 20.03 -2.79
CA ALA A 460 -9.56 19.19 -3.18
C ALA A 460 -10.91 19.89 -2.88
N GLY A 461 -11.85 19.82 -3.84
CA GLY A 461 -13.17 20.47 -3.71
C GLY A 461 -13.20 21.96 -4.11
N SER A 462 -12.08 22.68 -4.10
CA SER A 462 -12.04 24.08 -4.57
C SER A 462 -12.20 24.18 -6.10
N ARG A 463 -12.78 25.29 -6.55
CA ARG A 463 -12.83 25.71 -7.98
C ARG A 463 -11.88 26.88 -8.27
N ARG A 464 -11.33 27.48 -7.22
CA ARG A 464 -10.46 28.65 -7.28
C ARG A 464 -9.06 28.26 -6.82
N HIS A 465 -8.09 29.11 -7.16
CA HIS A 465 -6.72 28.95 -6.71
C HIS A 465 -6.69 28.92 -5.18
N ASP A 466 -6.17 27.83 -4.62
CA ASP A 466 -6.08 27.58 -3.18
C ASP A 466 -4.82 26.75 -2.93
N PRO A 467 -3.65 27.40 -2.84
CA PRO A 467 -2.38 26.72 -2.65
C PRO A 467 -2.26 26.11 -1.24
N GLY A 468 -3.30 26.23 -0.40
CA GLY A 468 -3.34 25.67 0.93
C GLY A 468 -2.30 26.29 1.84
N TRP A 469 -1.53 25.44 2.53
CA TRP A 469 -0.48 25.88 3.45
C TRP A 469 0.65 26.65 2.77
N LEU A 470 0.82 26.50 1.44
CA LEU A 470 1.81 27.25 0.66
C LEU A 470 1.43 28.73 0.49
N GLY A 471 0.15 29.08 0.65
CA GLY A 471 -0.36 30.44 0.42
C GLY A 471 0.37 31.52 1.25
N PRO A 472 0.47 31.38 2.58
CA PRO A 472 1.21 32.34 3.41
C PRO A 472 2.71 32.40 3.13
N VAL A 473 3.33 31.26 2.76
CA VAL A 473 4.78 31.18 2.48
C VAL A 473 5.11 31.88 1.17
N LEU A 474 4.30 31.65 0.14
CA LEU A 474 4.49 32.19 -1.20
C LEU A 474 3.84 33.58 -1.37
N GLY A 475 2.94 33.99 -0.47
CA GLY A 475 2.41 35.36 -0.40
C GLY A 475 3.47 36.40 -0.01
N GLN A 476 4.67 35.96 0.40
CA GLN A 476 5.83 36.80 0.68
C GLN A 476 6.72 37.03 -0.54
N VAL A 477 6.40 36.45 -1.71
CA VAL A 477 7.09 36.81 -2.97
C VAL A 477 6.81 38.29 -3.25
N PRO A 478 7.84 39.16 -3.23
CA PRO A 478 7.63 40.57 -3.49
C PRO A 478 7.20 40.72 -4.95
N ASN A 479 6.00 41.27 -5.14
CA ASN A 479 5.23 41.38 -6.40
C ASN A 479 4.42 40.12 -6.75
N GLY A 480 3.10 40.20 -6.57
CA GLY A 480 2.17 39.13 -6.92
C GLY A 480 2.34 38.68 -8.37
N PHE A 481 2.28 37.37 -8.60
CA PHE A 481 2.24 36.68 -9.90
C PHE A 481 2.81 37.52 -11.08
N ASP A 482 4.12 37.49 -11.34
CA ASP A 482 4.63 38.03 -12.62
C ASP A 482 4.26 37.08 -13.78
N LEU A 483 2.98 37.12 -14.15
CA LEU A 483 2.40 36.41 -15.29
C LEU A 483 2.93 36.95 -16.63
N GLY A 484 3.63 38.09 -16.61
CA GLY A 484 4.29 38.70 -17.77
C GLY A 484 5.64 38.06 -18.10
N SER A 485 6.24 37.32 -17.17
CA SER A 485 7.47 36.59 -17.39
C SER A 485 7.26 35.26 -18.14
N ARG A 486 8.31 34.82 -18.84
CA ARG A 486 8.36 33.50 -19.49
C ARG A 486 8.73 32.43 -18.48
N SER A 487 7.98 31.32 -18.46
CA SER A 487 8.34 30.13 -17.70
C SER A 487 9.62 29.48 -18.24
N THR A 488 10.19 28.53 -17.50
CA THR A 488 11.32 27.73 -17.96
C THR A 488 11.00 26.97 -19.25
N TYR A 489 9.80 26.39 -19.38
CA TYR A 489 9.34 25.76 -20.63
C TYR A 489 9.32 26.73 -21.81
N GLU A 490 8.88 27.95 -21.59
CA GLU A 490 8.80 28.97 -22.65
C GLU A 490 10.18 29.50 -23.05
N ARG A 491 11.15 29.48 -22.13
CA ARG A 491 12.56 29.81 -22.42
C ARG A 491 13.26 28.71 -23.20
N ALA A 492 12.93 27.44 -22.96
CA ALA A 492 13.54 26.29 -23.63
C ALA A 492 13.19 26.18 -25.13
N GLY A 493 12.14 26.88 -25.58
CA GLY A 493 11.68 26.85 -26.98
C GLY A 493 10.52 25.89 -27.21
N ARG A 494 9.87 26.03 -28.37
CA ARG A 494 8.65 25.27 -28.69
C ARG A 494 8.97 23.80 -28.99
N THR A 495 8.24 22.90 -28.32
CA THR A 495 8.16 21.49 -28.71
C THR A 495 6.88 21.25 -29.52
N LEU A 496 7.02 21.03 -30.83
CA LEU A 496 5.88 20.87 -31.75
C LEU A 496 5.19 19.50 -31.59
N THR A 497 4.42 19.35 -30.52
CA THR A 497 3.61 18.17 -30.19
C THR A 497 2.25 18.61 -29.67
N GLY A 498 1.23 17.76 -29.74
CA GLY A 498 -0.10 18.08 -29.20
C GLY A 498 -0.04 18.49 -27.72
N LYS A 499 0.83 17.85 -26.93
CA LYS A 499 1.10 18.20 -25.53
C LYS A 499 1.78 19.57 -25.38
N GLY A 500 2.82 19.87 -26.16
CA GLY A 500 3.51 21.16 -26.11
C GLY A 500 2.58 22.33 -26.44
N LEU A 501 1.77 22.19 -27.48
CA LEU A 501 0.82 23.23 -27.89
C LEU A 501 -0.37 23.35 -26.93
N TRP A 502 -0.77 22.26 -26.29
CA TRP A 502 -1.74 22.31 -25.19
C TRP A 502 -1.23 23.17 -24.02
N PHE A 503 0.03 22.99 -23.61
CA PHE A 503 0.63 23.84 -22.56
C PHE A 503 0.63 25.32 -22.94
N GLU A 504 1.06 25.65 -24.14
CA GLU A 504 1.09 27.05 -24.58
C GLU A 504 -0.31 27.66 -24.65
N ALA A 505 -1.30 26.94 -25.20
CA ALA A 505 -2.68 27.40 -25.24
C ALA A 505 -3.27 27.58 -23.82
N ARG A 506 -2.89 26.70 -22.89
CA ARG A 506 -3.31 26.76 -21.50
C ARG A 506 -2.69 27.93 -20.76
N ALA A 507 -1.41 28.23 -21.00
CA ALA A 507 -0.70 29.38 -20.45
C ALA A 507 -1.35 30.69 -20.91
N VAL A 508 -1.72 30.80 -22.18
CA VAL A 508 -2.49 31.94 -22.72
C VAL A 508 -3.80 32.11 -21.95
N LEU A 509 -4.58 31.03 -21.79
CA LEU A 509 -5.85 31.09 -21.07
C LEU A 509 -5.66 31.53 -19.61
N ALA A 510 -4.66 30.97 -18.91
CA ALA A 510 -4.39 31.33 -17.52
C ALA A 510 -3.98 32.80 -17.39
N ARG A 511 -3.05 33.29 -18.22
CA ARG A 511 -2.59 34.69 -18.18
C ARG A 511 -3.69 35.71 -18.49
N LEU A 512 -4.67 35.35 -19.33
CA LEU A 512 -5.82 36.22 -19.58
C LEU A 512 -6.81 36.21 -18.41
N THR A 513 -7.03 35.06 -17.77
CA THR A 513 -8.12 34.91 -16.78
C THR A 513 -7.70 35.20 -15.34
N PHE A 514 -6.41 35.05 -15.01
CA PHE A 514 -5.92 35.14 -13.64
C PHE A 514 -5.80 36.56 -13.08
N PRO A 515 -5.42 37.58 -13.88
CA PRO A 515 -5.36 38.96 -13.40
C PRO A 515 -6.70 39.61 -13.04
N THR A 516 -7.83 38.96 -13.33
CA THR A 516 -9.15 39.62 -13.39
C THR A 516 -10.01 39.49 -12.14
N GLY A 517 -9.48 38.97 -11.04
CA GLY A 517 -10.16 38.95 -9.74
C GLY A 517 -9.24 38.59 -8.58
N ASP A 518 -9.73 38.84 -7.36
CA ASP A 518 -8.96 38.61 -6.12
C ASP A 518 -8.56 37.13 -5.93
N VAL A 519 -9.32 36.20 -6.51
CA VAL A 519 -9.02 34.76 -6.48
C VAL A 519 -9.32 34.12 -7.85
N PRO A 520 -8.29 33.71 -8.62
CA PRO A 520 -8.47 33.26 -9.99
C PRO A 520 -9.10 31.86 -10.10
N PRO A 521 -9.89 31.58 -11.17
CA PRO A 521 -10.43 30.24 -11.42
C PRO A 521 -9.33 29.33 -11.97
N VAL A 522 -9.18 28.13 -11.40
CA VAL A 522 -8.14 27.16 -11.86
C VAL A 522 -8.69 26.05 -12.75
N ARG A 523 -10.00 25.79 -12.67
CA ARG A 523 -10.63 24.80 -13.54
C ARG A 523 -10.83 25.37 -14.93
N LEU A 524 -10.42 24.60 -15.92
CA LEU A 524 -10.52 24.95 -17.32
C LEU A 524 -11.92 25.38 -17.80
N PRO A 525 -13.04 24.73 -17.39
CA PRO A 525 -14.38 25.22 -17.75
C PRO A 525 -14.71 26.59 -17.15
N ASP A 526 -14.24 26.85 -15.93
CA ASP A 526 -14.50 28.10 -15.22
C ASP A 526 -13.68 29.25 -15.83
N GLN A 527 -12.44 29.00 -16.23
CA GLN A 527 -11.61 29.94 -16.98
C GLN A 527 -12.21 30.26 -18.36
N VAL A 528 -12.66 29.24 -19.09
CA VAL A 528 -13.30 29.44 -20.39
C VAL A 528 -14.58 30.27 -20.25
N ALA A 529 -15.36 30.07 -19.19
CA ALA A 529 -16.54 30.89 -18.91
C ALA A 529 -16.17 32.35 -18.58
N ALA A 530 -15.09 32.55 -17.84
CA ALA A 530 -14.59 33.88 -17.47
C ALA A 530 -14.03 34.68 -18.65
N LEU A 531 -13.52 34.04 -19.72
CA LEU A 531 -12.91 34.74 -20.87
C LEU A 531 -13.76 35.89 -21.43
N SER A 532 -15.07 35.68 -21.53
CA SER A 532 -16.00 36.66 -22.14
C SER A 532 -16.05 37.99 -21.40
N THR A 533 -15.77 37.97 -20.09
CA THR A 533 -15.74 39.18 -19.25
C THR A 533 -14.39 39.90 -19.32
N VAL A 534 -13.36 39.30 -19.96
CA VAL A 534 -12.00 39.84 -20.00
C VAL A 534 -11.63 40.41 -21.37
N VAL A 535 -11.80 39.61 -22.43
CA VAL A 535 -11.29 39.96 -23.77
C VAL A 535 -12.41 40.25 -24.78
N GLY A 536 -13.66 40.30 -24.32
CA GLY A 536 -14.85 40.45 -25.17
C GLY A 536 -15.23 39.16 -25.89
N ARG A 537 -16.51 39.06 -26.30
CA ARG A 537 -17.13 37.82 -26.77
C ARG A 537 -16.40 37.15 -27.95
N ARG A 538 -16.06 37.92 -28.99
CA ARG A 538 -15.45 37.39 -30.22
C ARG A 538 -14.07 36.77 -29.97
N ASP A 539 -13.25 37.44 -29.16
CA ASP A 539 -11.92 36.93 -28.82
C ASP A 539 -11.99 35.81 -27.78
N ALA A 540 -12.95 35.86 -26.86
CA ALA A 540 -13.22 34.76 -25.93
C ALA A 540 -13.57 33.46 -26.68
N GLU A 541 -14.45 33.53 -27.69
CA GLU A 541 -14.78 32.40 -28.56
C GLU A 541 -13.55 31.87 -29.30
N ARG A 542 -12.67 32.76 -29.78
CA ARG A 542 -11.42 32.40 -30.46
C ARG A 542 -10.44 31.68 -29.54
N VAL A 543 -10.21 32.20 -28.33
CA VAL A 543 -9.32 31.59 -27.33
C VAL A 543 -9.91 30.26 -26.85
N ALA A 544 -11.21 30.19 -26.58
CA ALA A 544 -11.88 28.95 -26.20
C ALA A 544 -11.76 27.87 -27.28
N ALA A 545 -11.94 28.22 -28.55
CA ALA A 545 -11.77 27.30 -29.68
C ALA A 545 -10.32 26.83 -29.82
N LEU A 546 -9.34 27.72 -29.62
CA LEU A 546 -7.91 27.41 -29.62
C LEU A 546 -7.58 26.34 -28.56
N VAL A 547 -7.99 26.58 -27.31
CA VAL A 547 -7.76 25.69 -26.17
C VAL A 547 -8.40 24.32 -26.41
N ARG A 548 -9.65 24.27 -26.89
CA ARG A 548 -10.33 23.00 -27.21
C ARG A 548 -9.62 22.24 -28.32
N THR A 549 -9.20 22.93 -29.39
CA THR A 549 -8.44 22.30 -30.49
C THR A 549 -7.13 21.73 -29.98
N ALA A 550 -6.39 22.49 -29.17
CA ALA A 550 -5.14 22.03 -28.58
C ALA A 550 -5.32 20.79 -27.70
N PHE A 551 -6.39 20.75 -26.90
CA PHE A 551 -6.73 19.58 -26.10
C PHE A 551 -7.08 18.37 -26.95
N ASP A 552 -7.93 18.54 -27.96
CA ASP A 552 -8.34 17.43 -28.82
C ASP A 552 -7.16 16.85 -29.60
N LEU A 553 -6.19 17.68 -30.02
CA LEU A 553 -4.94 17.21 -30.62
C LEU A 553 -4.05 16.47 -29.61
N ARG A 554 -3.98 16.93 -28.36
CA ARG A 554 -3.24 16.24 -27.28
C ARG A 554 -3.77 14.82 -27.04
N GLU A 555 -5.07 14.62 -27.14
CA GLU A 555 -5.73 13.33 -26.88
C GLU A 555 -5.58 12.30 -28.01
N ARG A 556 -5.11 12.71 -29.18
CA ARG A 556 -4.94 11.82 -30.34
C ARG A 556 -3.58 11.11 -30.29
N THR A 557 -3.58 9.83 -30.64
CA THR A 557 -2.36 9.01 -30.75
C THR A 557 -1.48 9.41 -31.94
N HIS A 558 -2.09 9.92 -33.01
CA HIS A 558 -1.40 10.39 -34.21
C HIS A 558 -1.93 11.77 -34.59
N VAL A 559 -1.01 12.72 -34.80
CA VAL A 559 -1.32 14.09 -35.25
C VAL A 559 -0.34 14.47 -36.35
N GLY A 560 -0.85 15.03 -37.45
CA GLY A 560 -0.01 15.46 -38.55
C GLY A 560 0.83 16.70 -38.21
N ALA A 561 2.06 16.77 -38.70
CA ALA A 561 2.95 17.92 -38.48
C ALA A 561 2.33 19.25 -38.96
N GLY A 562 1.56 19.22 -40.06
CA GLY A 562 0.85 20.40 -40.58
C GLY A 562 -0.25 20.91 -39.64
N GLU A 563 -0.99 20.02 -38.97
CA GLU A 563 -2.00 20.41 -37.96
C GLU A 563 -1.33 21.08 -36.76
N LEU A 564 -0.19 20.54 -36.31
CA LEU A 564 0.57 21.10 -35.21
C LEU A 564 1.13 22.48 -35.57
N ALA A 565 1.70 22.64 -36.76
CA ALA A 565 2.22 23.92 -37.24
C ALA A 565 1.11 24.98 -37.38
N ALA A 566 -0.07 24.58 -37.89
CA ALA A 566 -1.22 25.47 -37.99
C ALA A 566 -1.74 25.91 -36.60
N LEU A 567 -1.81 24.99 -35.63
CA LEU A 567 -2.19 25.34 -34.27
C LEU A 567 -1.16 26.25 -33.60
N ALA A 568 0.14 25.95 -33.76
CA ALA A 568 1.24 26.78 -33.30
C ALA A 568 1.12 28.23 -33.80
N GLY A 569 0.90 28.44 -35.10
CA GLY A 569 0.69 29.78 -35.66
C GLY A 569 -0.54 30.49 -35.10
N ARG A 570 -1.63 29.76 -34.82
CA ARG A 570 -2.82 30.32 -34.16
C ARG A 570 -2.55 30.74 -32.71
N ILE A 571 -1.74 29.98 -31.97
CA ILE A 571 -1.31 30.33 -30.61
C ILE A 571 -0.48 31.62 -30.65
N ASP A 572 0.47 31.73 -31.58
CA ASP A 572 1.32 32.91 -31.73
C ASP A 572 0.51 34.17 -32.07
N ALA A 573 -0.44 34.06 -33.01
CA ALA A 573 -1.31 35.17 -33.36
C ALA A 573 -2.13 35.68 -32.16
N VAL A 574 -2.64 34.77 -31.32
CA VAL A 574 -3.37 35.14 -30.09
C VAL A 574 -2.41 35.78 -29.08
N ARG A 575 -1.23 35.21 -28.86
CA ARG A 575 -0.22 35.77 -27.94
C ARG A 575 0.19 37.18 -28.34
N GLN A 576 0.52 37.39 -29.61
CA GLN A 576 0.90 38.71 -30.14
C GLN A 576 -0.24 39.72 -30.00
N ARG A 577 -1.48 39.33 -30.31
CA ARG A 577 -2.67 40.19 -30.18
C ARG A 577 -2.85 40.72 -28.75
N PHE A 578 -2.56 39.92 -27.75
CA PHE A 578 -2.73 40.27 -26.34
C PHE A 578 -1.43 40.68 -25.63
N GLY A 579 -0.31 40.80 -26.36
CA GLY A 579 0.99 41.15 -25.78
C GLY A 579 1.51 40.13 -24.75
N LEU A 580 1.12 38.86 -24.87
CA LEU A 580 1.48 37.82 -23.90
C LEU A 580 2.87 37.22 -24.19
N PRO A 581 3.65 36.88 -23.15
CA PRO A 581 4.91 36.16 -23.32
C PRO A 581 4.70 34.75 -23.87
N GLY A 582 5.80 34.07 -24.19
CA GLY A 582 5.83 32.61 -24.37
C GLY A 582 7.01 32.13 -25.22
N THR A 583 6.90 30.91 -25.76
CA THR A 583 7.95 30.25 -26.54
C THR A 583 8.43 31.13 -27.71
N ARG A 584 9.75 31.15 -27.93
CA ARG A 584 10.31 31.67 -29.19
C ARG A 584 9.94 30.68 -30.31
N PRO A 585 9.60 31.18 -31.52
CA PRO A 585 9.34 30.34 -32.69
C PRO A 585 10.48 29.36 -32.98
#